data_AF-A0A1V3S961-F1
#
_entry.id   AF-A0A1V3S961-F1
#
_cell.length_a   1.000
_cell.length_b   1.000
_cell.length_c   1.000
_cell.angle_alpha   90.00
_cell.angle_beta   90.00
_cell.angle_gamma   90.00
#
_symmetry.space_group_name_H-M   'P 1'
#
loop_
_entity.id
_entity.type
_entity.pdbx_description
1 polymer ?
#
loop_
_entity_poly.entity_id
_entity_poly.type
_entity_poly.pdbx_seq_one_letter_code
_entity_poly.pdbx_strand_id
1 'polypeptide(L)'
;MSDHHREIVTFAVKCLDFEGAIEAARDLWRLPTGVDYLIDFGPLKWLEPFGMLYFARQLRTFANERKPSRCQAKNHEGHGYAAHMGFFQSFGLNFGKEAGAANGSVVYIPITEVNIRKLHIEAGQSQVQVQEIIERHCAKLAAVLARNDGGPLQHTLGFSLREILRNVTEHSNADSIWYAAQYWPNKQLVELSILDQGRGIRTTLSRNPHLIINSDEDAIRLALKPGISGRAYEGAPQLRDDAWANSGYGLFMTSQICARGGSFALCSGDRGLLLNGEAEKVLDAGFSGTAIRMCIYVPEVLALNEALKEFSSRGEYLAGQAGKSASMRASVSSRMLTKDFSSE
;
A
#
# COMPACT_ATOMS: atom_id res chain seq x y z
N MET A 1 12.69 46.60 -7.64
CA MET A 1 12.39 45.15 -7.56
C MET A 1 12.87 44.69 -6.21
N SER A 2 12.00 44.73 -5.19
CA SER A 2 12.39 44.36 -3.83
C SER A 2 12.38 42.83 -3.71
N ASP A 3 13.56 42.24 -3.57
CA ASP A 3 13.73 40.93 -2.95
C ASP A 3 13.23 41.03 -1.52
N HIS A 4 11.93 40.78 -1.32
CA HIS A 4 11.45 40.41 0.00
C HIS A 4 12.09 39.05 0.28
N HIS A 5 13.04 39.02 1.22
CA HIS A 5 13.50 37.78 1.86
C HIS A 5 12.24 37.02 2.29
N ARG A 6 11.89 35.98 1.55
CA ARG A 6 10.77 35.12 1.92
C ARG A 6 11.19 34.36 3.16
N GLU A 7 10.26 34.23 4.09
CA GLU A 7 10.45 33.41 5.27
C GLU A 7 10.82 31.98 4.84
N ILE A 8 11.84 31.40 5.48
CA ILE A 8 12.26 30.02 5.26
C ILE A 8 11.81 29.21 6.47
N VAL A 9 10.93 28.23 6.22
CA VAL A 9 10.48 27.30 7.25
C VAL A 9 11.28 26.01 7.13
N THR A 10 11.96 25.63 8.22
CA THR A 10 12.70 24.36 8.28
C THR A 10 11.81 23.26 8.84
N PHE A 11 11.68 22.15 8.10
CA PHE A 11 10.93 20.96 8.51
C PHE A 11 11.89 19.81 8.78
N ALA A 12 12.01 19.39 10.04
CA ALA A 12 12.92 18.33 10.45
C ALA A 12 12.27 16.94 10.32
N VAL A 13 12.89 16.07 9.53
CA VAL A 13 12.48 14.66 9.38
C VAL A 13 13.23 13.82 10.40
N LYS A 14 12.52 13.20 11.36
CA LYS A 14 13.13 12.46 12.48
C LYS A 14 13.13 10.95 12.29
N CYS A 15 12.00 10.38 11.93
CA CYS A 15 11.81 8.94 11.76
C CYS A 15 10.78 8.70 10.65
N LEU A 16 11.04 7.69 9.82
CA LEU A 16 10.13 7.22 8.77
C LEU A 16 9.86 5.72 8.97
N ASP A 17 9.57 5.32 10.20
CA ASP A 17 8.77 4.11 10.46
C ASP A 17 7.30 4.35 10.08
N PHE A 18 6.45 3.33 10.26
CA PHE A 18 5.04 3.41 9.89
C PHE A 18 4.31 4.64 10.46
N GLU A 19 4.35 4.83 11.79
CA GLU A 19 3.61 5.93 12.43
C GLU A 19 4.30 7.28 12.21
N GLY A 20 5.64 7.31 12.29
CA GLY A 20 6.43 8.51 12.09
C GLY A 20 6.28 9.10 10.69
N ALA A 21 6.12 8.26 9.65
CA ALA A 21 5.85 8.74 8.31
C ALA A 21 4.45 9.37 8.15
N ILE A 22 3.43 8.83 8.82
CA ILE A 22 2.08 9.40 8.81
C ILE A 22 2.05 10.73 9.57
N GLU A 23 2.71 10.78 10.73
CA GLU A 23 2.83 12.01 11.54
C GLU A 23 3.61 13.09 10.78
N ALA A 24 4.79 12.75 10.25
CA ALA A 24 5.62 13.68 9.48
C ALA A 24 4.86 14.22 8.25
N ALA A 25 4.08 13.38 7.57
CA ALA A 25 3.24 13.83 6.47
C ALA A 25 2.17 14.83 6.93
N ARG A 26 1.51 14.57 8.06
CA ARG A 26 0.50 15.48 8.60
C ARG A 26 1.10 16.83 8.95
N ASP A 27 2.26 16.83 9.61
CA ASP A 27 2.93 18.06 10.01
C ASP A 27 3.50 18.82 8.81
N LEU A 28 3.97 18.12 7.78
CA LEU A 28 4.38 18.73 6.50
C LEU A 28 3.21 19.53 5.88
N TRP A 29 2.01 18.97 5.86
CA TRP A 29 0.83 19.64 5.29
C TRP A 29 0.28 20.79 6.15
N ARG A 30 0.70 20.89 7.42
CA ARG A 30 0.36 22.02 8.32
C ARG A 30 1.28 23.22 8.15
N LEU A 31 2.37 23.10 7.38
CA LEU A 31 3.28 24.22 7.13
C LEU A 31 2.57 25.37 6.42
N PRO A 32 2.93 26.63 6.73
CA PRO A 32 2.29 27.80 6.13
C PRO A 32 2.50 27.84 4.61
N THR A 33 1.61 28.53 3.91
CA THR A 33 1.67 28.70 2.46
C THR A 33 2.44 29.98 2.10
N GLY A 34 3.09 30.03 0.94
CA GLY A 34 3.71 31.27 0.45
C GLY A 34 5.13 31.53 0.95
N VAL A 35 5.68 30.62 1.74
CA VAL A 35 7.05 30.62 2.27
C VAL A 35 7.96 29.72 1.41
N ASP A 36 9.27 29.76 1.69
CA ASP A 36 10.22 28.78 1.18
C ASP A 36 10.42 27.67 2.24
N TYR A 37 10.63 26.43 1.78
CA TYR A 37 10.66 25.23 2.62
C TYR A 37 12.03 24.57 2.56
N LEU A 38 12.58 24.27 3.73
CA LEU A 38 13.85 23.56 3.89
C LEU A 38 13.61 22.24 4.64
N ILE A 39 13.59 21.13 3.91
CA ILE A 39 13.43 19.78 4.47
C ILE A 39 14.79 19.32 5.01
N ASP A 40 14.89 19.23 6.34
CA ASP A 40 16.10 18.85 7.06
C ASP A 40 16.08 17.35 7.39
N PHE A 41 16.96 16.59 6.72
CA PHE A 41 17.13 15.17 6.97
C PHE A 41 18.20 14.87 8.04
N GLY A 42 18.86 15.88 8.61
CA GLY A 42 19.92 15.68 9.63
C GLY A 42 19.46 14.85 10.83
N PRO A 43 18.24 15.06 11.36
CA PRO A 43 17.71 14.26 12.47
C PRO A 43 17.18 12.87 12.10
N LEU A 44 17.18 12.47 10.82
CA LEU A 44 16.58 11.21 10.37
C LEU A 44 17.38 10.02 10.92
N LYS A 45 16.74 9.18 11.74
CA LYS A 45 17.41 8.03 12.38
C LYS A 45 17.05 6.69 11.78
N TRP A 46 15.85 6.57 11.24
CA TRP A 46 15.28 5.30 10.81
C TRP A 46 14.30 5.50 9.68
N LEU A 47 14.24 4.51 8.79
CA LEU A 47 13.34 4.49 7.63
C LEU A 47 12.97 3.05 7.28
N GLU A 48 11.68 2.84 7.03
CA GLU A 48 11.08 1.57 6.66
C GLU A 48 10.48 1.66 5.25
N PRO A 49 10.26 0.53 4.54
CA PRO A 49 9.67 0.54 3.19
C PRO A 49 8.42 1.41 3.06
N PHE A 50 7.47 1.29 3.99
CA PHE A 50 6.26 2.11 3.99
C PHE A 50 6.61 3.59 4.14
N GLY A 51 7.42 3.93 5.14
CA GLY A 51 7.73 5.32 5.43
C GLY A 51 8.48 6.01 4.31
N MET A 52 9.40 5.30 3.65
CA MET A 52 10.06 5.78 2.44
C MET A 52 9.06 6.09 1.32
N LEU A 53 8.21 5.12 0.96
CA LEU A 53 7.25 5.26 -0.13
C LEU A 53 6.21 6.34 0.16
N TYR A 54 5.58 6.25 1.33
CA TYR A 54 4.51 7.15 1.76
C TYR A 54 5.02 8.58 1.85
N PHE A 55 6.13 8.81 2.57
CA PHE A 55 6.62 10.17 2.78
C PHE A 55 7.25 10.78 1.52
N ALA A 56 7.94 10.00 0.69
CA ALA A 56 8.41 10.48 -0.62
C ALA A 56 7.24 10.92 -1.52
N ARG A 57 6.14 10.15 -1.52
CA ARG A 57 4.92 10.55 -2.22
C ARG A 57 4.38 11.88 -1.68
N GLN A 58 4.35 12.06 -0.36
CA GLN A 58 3.86 13.30 0.25
C GLN A 58 4.75 14.50 -0.09
N LEU A 59 6.07 14.36 -0.03
CA LEU A 59 7.02 15.40 -0.44
C LEU A 59 6.84 15.80 -1.90
N ARG A 60 6.70 14.82 -2.80
CA ARG A 60 6.48 15.08 -4.23
C ARG A 60 5.18 15.83 -4.49
N THR A 61 4.08 15.43 -3.83
CA THR A 61 2.78 16.13 -3.93
C THR A 61 2.89 17.55 -3.38
N PHE A 62 3.45 17.68 -2.19
CA PHE A 62 3.63 18.93 -1.49
C PHE A 62 4.44 19.91 -2.34
N ALA A 63 5.58 19.49 -2.89
CA ALA A 63 6.41 20.33 -3.75
C ALA A 63 5.67 20.79 -5.01
N ASN A 64 4.92 19.89 -5.66
CA ASN A 64 4.12 20.24 -6.84
C ASN A 64 3.04 21.29 -6.52
N GLU A 65 2.38 21.19 -5.36
CA GLU A 65 1.35 22.15 -4.94
C GLU A 65 1.92 23.46 -4.39
N ARG A 66 3.10 23.42 -3.76
CA ARG A 66 3.75 24.57 -3.11
C ARG A 66 4.79 25.29 -3.97
N LYS A 67 4.94 24.85 -5.23
CA LYS A 67 5.99 25.21 -6.20
C LYS A 67 7.33 24.53 -5.88
N PRO A 68 7.83 23.65 -6.77
CA PRO A 68 9.06 22.90 -6.52
C PRO A 68 10.29 23.77 -6.25
N SER A 69 10.40 24.93 -6.91
CA SER A 69 11.51 25.87 -6.72
C SER A 69 11.62 26.47 -5.31
N ARG A 70 10.58 26.32 -4.49
CA ARG A 70 10.55 26.75 -3.09
C ARG A 70 10.91 25.65 -2.11
N CYS A 71 11.08 24.41 -2.57
CA CYS A 71 11.34 23.26 -1.72
C CYS A 71 12.81 22.83 -1.89
N GLN A 72 13.59 22.92 -0.81
CA GLN A 72 14.98 22.49 -0.78
C GLN A 72 15.16 21.41 0.28
N ALA A 73 16.19 20.58 0.11
CA ALA A 73 16.59 19.58 1.09
C ALA A 73 18.01 19.87 1.58
N LYS A 74 18.29 19.59 2.85
CA LYS A 74 19.65 19.64 3.42
C LYS A 74 19.93 18.41 4.28
N ASN A 75 21.22 18.16 4.54
CA ASN A 75 21.70 17.08 5.41
C ASN A 75 21.21 15.68 4.95
N HIS A 76 21.04 15.51 3.64
CA HIS A 76 20.57 14.27 3.03
C HIS A 76 21.75 13.36 2.65
N GLU A 77 22.93 13.95 2.49
CA GLU A 77 24.17 13.35 2.01
C GLU A 77 24.71 12.26 2.95
N GLY A 78 24.41 12.35 4.25
CA GLY A 78 24.77 11.35 5.25
C GLY A 78 23.94 10.06 5.21
N HIS A 79 22.85 10.02 4.43
CA HIS A 79 21.87 8.92 4.44
C HIS A 79 22.09 7.93 3.30
N GLY A 80 23.26 7.29 3.28
CA GLY A 80 23.68 6.38 2.20
C GLY A 80 22.70 5.22 1.93
N TYR A 81 22.08 4.66 2.97
CA TYR A 81 21.07 3.60 2.80
C TYR A 81 19.81 4.11 2.10
N ALA A 82 19.26 5.26 2.52
CA ALA A 82 18.10 5.88 1.87
C ALA A 82 18.41 6.26 0.41
N ALA A 83 19.62 6.76 0.15
CA ALA A 83 20.11 7.05 -1.20
C ALA A 83 20.21 5.80 -2.07
N HIS A 84 20.70 4.68 -1.53
CA HIS A 84 20.77 3.39 -2.24
C HIS A 84 19.39 2.80 -2.50
N MET A 85 18.44 2.94 -1.57
CA MET A 85 17.06 2.49 -1.72
C MET A 85 16.24 3.33 -2.71
N GLY A 86 16.77 4.47 -3.16
CA GLY A 86 16.13 5.38 -4.13
C GLY A 86 15.14 6.37 -3.52
N PHE A 87 15.18 6.56 -2.20
CA PHE A 87 14.26 7.47 -1.49
C PHE A 87 14.32 8.91 -2.01
N PHE A 88 15.52 9.48 -2.14
CA PHE A 88 15.69 10.88 -2.56
C PHE A 88 15.26 11.13 -4.00
N GLN A 89 15.67 10.28 -4.94
CA GLN A 89 15.22 10.34 -6.34
C GLN A 89 13.69 10.17 -6.45
N SER A 90 13.08 9.33 -5.60
CA SER A 90 11.64 9.08 -5.69
C SER A 90 10.77 10.32 -5.45
N PHE A 91 11.25 11.34 -4.73
CA PHE A 91 10.54 12.62 -4.60
C PHE A 91 11.13 13.76 -5.45
N GLY A 92 12.11 13.47 -6.31
CA GLY A 92 12.68 14.41 -7.27
C GLY A 92 13.96 15.11 -6.82
N LEU A 93 14.61 14.67 -5.74
CA LEU A 93 15.93 15.16 -5.36
C LEU A 93 17.01 14.34 -6.08
N ASN A 94 17.86 15.01 -6.86
CA ASN A 94 18.93 14.37 -7.63
C ASN A 94 20.09 13.91 -6.74
N PHE A 95 19.86 12.89 -5.92
CA PHE A 95 20.83 12.28 -5.03
C PHE A 95 20.53 10.79 -4.83
N GLY A 96 21.57 9.95 -4.88
CA GLY A 96 21.42 8.49 -4.77
C GLY A 96 20.97 7.83 -6.08
N LYS A 97 20.41 6.62 -5.94
CA LYS A 97 19.98 5.79 -7.07
C LYS A 97 18.57 6.12 -7.51
N GLU A 98 18.30 5.99 -8.80
CA GLU A 98 16.93 6.05 -9.32
C GLU A 98 16.09 4.85 -8.82
N ALA A 99 14.77 5.02 -8.80
CA ALA A 99 13.86 3.95 -8.45
C ALA A 99 14.04 2.75 -9.40
N GLY A 100 14.22 1.55 -8.83
CA GLY A 100 14.49 0.32 -9.58
C GLY A 100 15.93 0.17 -10.11
N ALA A 101 16.82 1.15 -9.92
CA ALA A 101 18.21 1.05 -10.39
C ALA A 101 19.10 0.14 -9.51
N ALA A 102 18.71 -0.09 -8.26
CA ALA A 102 19.35 -1.10 -7.42
C ALA A 102 18.73 -2.48 -7.69
N ASN A 103 19.56 -3.51 -7.82
CA ASN A 103 19.11 -4.88 -8.10
C ASN A 103 18.31 -5.53 -6.94
N GLY A 104 18.37 -4.95 -5.74
CA GLY A 104 17.82 -5.57 -4.53
C GLY A 104 18.61 -6.80 -4.08
N SER A 105 18.01 -7.58 -3.19
CA SER A 105 18.51 -8.88 -2.74
C SER A 105 17.38 -9.71 -2.13
N VAL A 106 17.69 -10.91 -1.65
CA VAL A 106 16.74 -11.74 -0.90
C VAL A 106 16.29 -11.09 0.42
N VAL A 107 16.96 -10.05 0.91
CA VAL A 107 16.61 -9.36 2.17
C VAL A 107 16.01 -7.97 1.98
N TYR A 108 16.04 -7.42 0.76
CA TYR A 108 15.42 -6.12 0.50
C TYR A 108 15.09 -5.92 -0.98
N ILE A 109 14.04 -5.14 -1.22
CA ILE A 109 13.66 -4.63 -2.53
C ILE A 109 13.68 -3.09 -2.44
N PRO A 110 14.52 -2.40 -3.22
CA PRO A 110 14.58 -0.94 -3.23
C PRO A 110 13.27 -0.37 -3.77
N ILE A 111 13.06 0.94 -3.58
CA ILE A 111 11.91 1.62 -4.17
C ILE A 111 11.92 1.36 -5.67
N THR A 112 10.85 0.73 -6.14
CA THR A 112 10.68 0.33 -7.53
C THR A 112 9.39 0.92 -8.05
N GLU A 113 9.48 1.60 -9.19
CA GLU A 113 8.32 2.11 -9.92
C GLU A 113 7.99 1.18 -11.08
N VAL A 114 6.74 0.74 -11.15
CA VAL A 114 6.16 0.07 -12.32
C VAL A 114 5.28 1.07 -13.04
N ASN A 115 5.78 1.62 -14.13
CA ASN A 115 5.00 2.50 -15.00
C ASN A 115 4.06 1.65 -15.87
N ILE A 116 2.76 1.88 -15.74
CA ILE A 116 1.73 1.06 -16.36
C ILE A 116 1.78 1.18 -17.89
N ARG A 117 2.05 2.38 -18.43
CA ARG A 117 2.18 2.57 -19.89
C ARG A 117 3.40 1.83 -20.44
N LYS A 118 4.56 1.94 -19.77
CA LYS A 118 5.78 1.19 -20.17
C LYS A 118 5.54 -0.31 -20.12
N LEU A 119 4.80 -0.78 -19.12
CA LEU A 119 4.46 -2.19 -18.98
C LEU A 119 3.57 -2.70 -20.13
N HIS A 120 2.61 -1.91 -20.61
CA HIS A 120 1.85 -2.23 -21.83
C HIS A 120 2.73 -2.28 -23.09
N ILE A 121 3.71 -1.38 -23.22
CA ILE A 121 4.66 -1.35 -24.34
C ILE A 121 5.55 -2.61 -24.31
N GLU A 122 6.11 -2.95 -23.15
CA GLU A 122 6.96 -4.13 -22.96
C GLU A 122 6.22 -5.42 -23.29
N ALA A 123 4.96 -5.54 -22.84
CA ALA A 123 4.09 -6.67 -23.15
C ALA A 123 3.89 -6.83 -24.66
N GLY A 124 3.59 -5.73 -25.36
CA GLY A 124 3.46 -5.72 -26.81
C GLY A 124 4.74 -6.12 -27.55
N GLN A 125 5.89 -5.65 -27.08
CA GLN A 125 7.20 -5.97 -27.68
C GLN A 125 7.62 -7.42 -27.44
N SER A 126 7.34 -7.95 -26.26
CA SER A 126 7.72 -9.32 -25.87
C SER A 126 6.68 -10.37 -26.27
N GLN A 127 5.58 -9.96 -26.92
CA GLN A 127 4.44 -10.81 -27.29
C GLN A 127 3.83 -11.58 -26.11
N VAL A 128 3.90 -11.01 -24.90
CA VAL A 128 3.30 -11.57 -23.68
C VAL A 128 2.12 -10.73 -23.24
N GLN A 129 1.26 -11.30 -22.39
CA GLN A 129 0.19 -10.52 -21.78
C GLN A 129 0.73 -9.67 -20.62
N VAL A 130 0.16 -8.48 -20.41
CA VAL A 130 0.48 -7.60 -19.26
C VAL A 130 0.35 -8.35 -17.93
N GLN A 131 -0.65 -9.22 -17.84
CA GLN A 131 -0.91 -10.08 -16.69
C GLN A 131 0.29 -10.97 -16.34
N GLU A 132 1.02 -11.48 -17.34
CA GLU A 132 2.18 -12.34 -17.15
C GLU A 132 3.36 -11.56 -16.56
N ILE A 133 3.56 -10.30 -16.97
CA ILE A 133 4.59 -9.42 -16.39
C ILE A 133 4.25 -9.11 -14.92
N ILE A 134 2.98 -8.78 -14.64
CA ILE A 134 2.49 -8.53 -13.27
C ILE A 134 2.67 -9.78 -12.40
N GLU A 135 2.38 -10.96 -12.93
CA GLU A 135 2.54 -12.23 -12.22
C GLU A 135 3.99 -12.49 -11.82
N ARG A 136 4.95 -12.26 -12.73
CA ARG A 136 6.39 -12.35 -12.39
C ARG A 136 6.80 -11.38 -11.29
N HIS A 137 6.26 -10.15 -11.27
CA HIS A 137 6.51 -9.20 -10.20
C HIS A 137 5.90 -9.68 -8.88
N CYS A 138 4.66 -10.13 -8.89
CA CYS A 138 3.96 -10.61 -7.69
C CYS A 138 4.64 -11.85 -7.10
N ALA A 139 5.14 -12.76 -7.92
CA ALA A 139 5.87 -13.94 -7.46
C ALA A 139 7.14 -13.56 -6.68
N LYS A 140 7.90 -12.57 -7.16
CA LYS A 140 9.09 -12.05 -6.46
C LYS A 140 8.71 -11.39 -5.12
N LEU A 141 7.66 -10.58 -5.11
CA LEU A 141 7.17 -9.93 -3.89
C LEU A 141 6.67 -10.94 -2.86
N ALA A 142 5.93 -11.95 -3.32
CA ALA A 142 5.42 -13.04 -2.48
C ALA A 142 6.56 -13.87 -1.89
N ALA A 143 7.60 -14.15 -2.67
CA ALA A 143 8.76 -14.90 -2.19
C ALA A 143 9.50 -14.14 -1.07
N VAL A 144 9.62 -12.81 -1.20
CA VAL A 144 10.19 -11.98 -0.13
C VAL A 144 9.36 -12.01 1.14
N LEU A 145 8.02 -11.91 1.02
CA LEU A 145 7.11 -11.99 2.17
C LEU A 145 7.10 -13.37 2.84
N ALA A 146 7.00 -14.43 2.05
CA ALA A 146 6.90 -15.80 2.55
C ALA A 146 8.26 -16.39 2.97
N ARG A 147 9.37 -15.70 2.67
CA ARG A 147 10.76 -16.14 2.91
C ARG A 147 11.11 -17.47 2.22
N ASN A 148 10.35 -17.86 1.21
CA ASN A 148 10.56 -19.05 0.40
C ASN A 148 10.09 -18.81 -1.03
N ASP A 149 10.63 -19.57 -1.98
CA ASP A 149 10.26 -19.45 -3.40
C ASP A 149 9.07 -20.36 -3.78
N GLY A 150 8.34 -20.89 -2.79
CA GLY A 150 7.19 -21.77 -3.02
C GLY A 150 6.52 -22.25 -1.75
N GLY A 151 5.34 -22.86 -1.93
CA GLY A 151 4.49 -23.34 -0.84
C GLY A 151 3.17 -22.58 -0.75
N PRO A 152 2.23 -23.05 0.10
CA PRO A 152 0.87 -22.52 0.14
C PRO A 152 0.81 -21.00 0.39
N LEU A 153 1.57 -20.48 1.36
CA LEU A 153 1.59 -19.07 1.70
C LEU A 153 2.12 -18.21 0.56
N GLN A 154 3.22 -18.63 -0.09
CA GLN A 154 3.78 -17.91 -1.22
C GLN A 154 2.79 -17.88 -2.38
N HIS A 155 2.12 -18.99 -2.69
CA HIS A 155 1.09 -19.03 -3.73
C HIS A 155 -0.11 -18.13 -3.38
N THR A 156 -0.62 -18.17 -2.15
CA THR A 156 -1.75 -17.34 -1.73
C THR A 156 -1.40 -15.86 -1.72
N LEU A 157 -0.21 -15.49 -1.23
CA LEU A 157 0.27 -14.11 -1.29
C LEU A 157 0.52 -13.67 -2.73
N GLY A 158 1.10 -14.53 -3.58
CA GLY A 158 1.29 -14.25 -5.00
C GLY A 158 -0.02 -13.97 -5.72
N PHE A 159 -1.03 -14.82 -5.51
CA PHE A 159 -2.39 -14.60 -6.03
C PHE A 159 -3.00 -13.30 -5.51
N SER A 160 -2.87 -13.04 -4.21
CA SER A 160 -3.50 -11.88 -3.57
C SER A 160 -2.83 -10.55 -3.97
N LEU A 161 -1.49 -10.54 -4.09
CA LEU A 161 -0.73 -9.43 -4.65
C LEU A 161 -1.08 -9.18 -6.11
N ARG A 162 -1.26 -10.25 -6.91
CA ARG A 162 -1.72 -10.12 -8.29
C ARG A 162 -3.07 -9.40 -8.36
N GLU A 163 -4.01 -9.74 -7.48
CA GLU A 163 -5.29 -9.04 -7.40
C GLU A 163 -5.15 -7.58 -6.95
N ILE A 164 -4.27 -7.28 -6.00
CA ILE A 164 -3.97 -5.90 -5.58
C ILE A 164 -3.40 -5.09 -6.76
N LEU A 165 -2.36 -5.59 -7.43
CA LEU A 165 -1.74 -4.89 -8.56
C LEU A 165 -2.71 -4.77 -9.73
N ARG A 166 -3.51 -5.81 -10.01
CA ARG A 166 -4.56 -5.79 -11.04
C ARG A 166 -5.59 -4.70 -10.75
N ASN A 167 -6.09 -4.61 -9.50
CA ASN A 167 -7.01 -3.55 -9.08
C ASN A 167 -6.42 -2.16 -9.33
N VAL A 168 -5.12 -1.97 -9.07
CA VAL A 168 -4.46 -0.71 -9.40
C VAL A 168 -4.49 -0.46 -10.92
N THR A 169 -4.02 -1.41 -11.73
CA THR A 169 -3.95 -1.23 -13.20
C THR A 169 -5.31 -1.03 -13.86
N GLU A 170 -6.35 -1.70 -13.38
CA GLU A 170 -7.67 -1.67 -14.02
C GLU A 170 -8.60 -0.58 -13.47
N HIS A 171 -8.42 -0.14 -12.23
CA HIS A 171 -9.45 0.65 -11.54
C HIS A 171 -8.94 1.98 -10.97
N SER A 172 -7.66 2.07 -10.60
CA SER A 172 -7.13 3.26 -9.92
C SER A 172 -6.97 4.47 -10.87
N ASN A 173 -6.81 4.24 -12.18
CA ASN A 173 -6.31 5.24 -13.16
C ASN A 173 -4.93 5.82 -12.80
N ALA A 174 -4.14 5.13 -11.98
CA ALA A 174 -2.76 5.51 -11.72
C ALA A 174 -1.90 5.32 -12.98
N ASP A 175 -0.89 6.16 -13.17
CA ASP A 175 0.13 5.96 -14.20
C ASP A 175 1.25 5.00 -13.74
N SER A 176 1.42 4.84 -12.42
CA SER A 176 2.39 3.91 -11.85
C SER A 176 2.01 3.30 -10.50
N ILE A 177 2.57 2.13 -10.24
CA ILE A 177 2.60 1.43 -8.94
C ILE A 177 4.01 1.56 -8.37
N TRP A 178 4.12 1.78 -7.06
CA TRP A 178 5.41 1.81 -6.39
C TRP A 178 5.43 0.77 -5.28
N TYR A 179 6.57 0.10 -5.09
CA TYR A 179 6.74 -0.83 -3.99
C TYR A 179 8.18 -0.85 -3.47
N ALA A 180 8.33 -1.33 -2.25
CA ALA A 180 9.60 -1.54 -1.57
C ALA A 180 9.41 -2.62 -0.49
N ALA A 181 10.46 -3.37 -0.19
CA ALA A 181 10.40 -4.42 0.83
C ALA A 181 11.69 -4.52 1.62
N GLN A 182 11.59 -4.99 2.86
CA GLN A 182 12.73 -5.24 3.73
C GLN A 182 12.45 -6.43 4.64
N TYR A 183 13.43 -7.31 4.76
CA TYR A 183 13.53 -8.29 5.83
C TYR A 183 14.56 -7.83 6.86
N TRP A 184 14.18 -7.81 8.13
CA TRP A 184 15.08 -7.55 9.25
C TRP A 184 15.36 -8.86 10.01
N PRO A 185 16.52 -9.51 9.81
CA PRO A 185 16.84 -10.79 10.46
C PRO A 185 16.76 -10.73 11.99
N ASN A 186 17.25 -9.65 12.60
CA ASN A 186 17.23 -9.50 14.06
C ASN A 186 15.81 -9.32 14.63
N LYS A 187 14.87 -8.81 13.82
CA LYS A 187 13.46 -8.68 14.21
C LYS A 187 12.62 -9.88 13.76
N GLN A 188 13.19 -10.76 12.94
CA GLN A 188 12.47 -11.81 12.21
C GLN A 188 11.20 -11.27 11.54
N LEU A 189 11.28 -10.09 10.93
CA LEU A 189 10.13 -9.36 10.38
C LEU A 189 10.38 -9.03 8.92
N VAL A 190 9.41 -9.30 8.06
CA VAL A 190 9.37 -8.80 6.69
C VAL A 190 8.33 -7.71 6.58
N GLU A 191 8.66 -6.60 5.92
CA GLU A 191 7.72 -5.60 5.46
C GLU A 191 7.73 -5.52 3.93
N LEU A 192 6.55 -5.55 3.33
CA LEU A 192 6.30 -5.15 1.95
C LEU A 192 5.32 -3.99 1.94
N SER A 193 5.66 -2.94 1.23
CA SER A 193 4.80 -1.77 1.07
C SER A 193 4.55 -1.50 -0.39
N ILE A 194 3.30 -1.17 -0.72
CA ILE A 194 2.82 -0.90 -2.08
C ILE A 194 2.01 0.38 -2.04
N LEU A 195 2.21 1.28 -3.00
CA LEU A 195 1.34 2.42 -3.21
C LEU A 195 0.98 2.60 -4.68
N ASP A 196 -0.18 3.22 -4.89
CA ASP A 196 -0.61 3.75 -6.18
C ASP A 196 -1.01 5.22 -6.05
N GLN A 197 -1.03 5.93 -7.18
CA GLN A 197 -1.41 7.34 -7.24
C GLN A 197 -2.78 7.56 -7.89
N GLY A 198 -3.67 6.58 -7.78
CA GLY A 198 -4.99 6.62 -8.40
C GLY A 198 -6.01 7.43 -7.60
N ARG A 199 -7.28 7.20 -7.93
CA ARG A 199 -8.41 7.95 -7.36
C ARG A 199 -8.80 7.53 -5.93
N GLY A 200 -8.14 6.52 -5.37
CA GLY A 200 -8.42 6.00 -4.02
C GLY A 200 -9.63 5.07 -3.94
N ILE A 201 -9.81 4.48 -2.76
CA ILE A 201 -10.77 3.39 -2.51
C ILE A 201 -12.21 3.89 -2.57
N ARG A 202 -12.52 5.00 -1.88
CA ARG A 202 -13.89 5.55 -1.84
C ARG A 202 -14.43 5.81 -3.23
N THR A 203 -13.70 6.56 -4.05
CA THR A 203 -14.09 6.85 -5.44
C THR A 203 -14.27 5.57 -6.27
N THR A 204 -13.46 4.54 -6.02
CA THR A 204 -13.55 3.27 -6.73
C THR A 204 -14.79 2.47 -6.33
N LEU A 205 -15.06 2.36 -5.02
CA LEU A 205 -16.20 1.59 -4.50
C LEU A 205 -17.54 2.29 -4.69
N SER A 206 -17.59 3.63 -4.68
CA SER A 206 -18.82 4.41 -4.92
C SER A 206 -19.44 4.21 -6.31
N ARG A 207 -18.76 3.49 -7.21
CA ARG A 207 -19.34 3.04 -8.49
C ARG A 207 -20.39 1.94 -8.32
N ASN A 208 -20.33 1.19 -7.22
CA ASN A 208 -21.31 0.18 -6.89
C ASN A 208 -22.50 0.82 -6.15
N PRO A 209 -23.70 0.89 -6.76
CA PRO A 209 -24.84 1.58 -6.18
C PRO A 209 -25.43 0.89 -4.94
N HIS A 210 -25.05 -0.36 -4.67
CA HIS A 210 -25.52 -1.13 -3.51
C HIS A 210 -24.67 -0.89 -2.24
N LEU A 211 -23.57 -0.14 -2.35
CA LEU A 211 -22.70 0.21 -1.23
C LEU A 211 -23.06 1.59 -0.68
N ILE A 212 -23.29 1.67 0.63
CA ILE A 212 -23.52 2.93 1.33
C ILE A 212 -22.20 3.36 1.98
N ILE A 213 -21.55 4.38 1.43
CA ILE A 213 -20.21 4.84 1.82
C ILE A 213 -20.26 6.32 2.20
N ASN A 214 -20.15 6.63 3.50
CA ASN A 214 -20.28 8.00 3.98
C ASN A 214 -18.93 8.68 4.22
N SER A 215 -17.88 7.90 4.46
CA SER A 215 -16.53 8.38 4.80
C SER A 215 -15.45 7.53 4.09
N ASP A 216 -14.20 8.00 4.13
CA ASP A 216 -13.07 7.19 3.65
C ASP A 216 -12.81 5.99 4.58
N GLU A 217 -13.09 6.11 5.88
CA GLU A 217 -13.07 4.98 6.81
C GLU A 217 -14.10 3.90 6.42
N ASP A 218 -15.33 4.30 6.08
CA ASP A 218 -16.37 3.36 5.60
C ASP A 218 -15.87 2.61 4.37
N ALA A 219 -15.26 3.34 3.43
CA ALA A 219 -14.74 2.78 2.19
C ALA A 219 -13.61 1.75 2.45
N ILE A 220 -12.66 2.09 3.33
CA ILE A 220 -11.55 1.21 3.73
C ILE A 220 -12.10 -0.06 4.38
N ARG A 221 -13.03 0.06 5.33
CA ARG A 221 -13.64 -1.09 6.01
C ARG A 221 -14.40 -1.99 5.05
N LEU A 222 -15.12 -1.41 4.09
CA LEU A 222 -15.84 -2.17 3.07
C LEU A 222 -14.88 -2.86 2.10
N ALA A 223 -13.79 -2.20 1.69
CA ALA A 223 -12.78 -2.79 0.80
C ALA A 223 -12.10 -4.03 1.38
N LEU A 224 -12.02 -4.11 2.71
CA LEU A 224 -11.45 -5.24 3.44
C LEU A 224 -12.44 -6.37 3.68
N LYS A 225 -13.68 -6.30 3.17
CA LYS A 225 -14.61 -7.42 3.24
C LYS A 225 -14.47 -8.37 2.05
N PRO A 226 -14.71 -9.67 2.25
CA PRO A 226 -14.77 -10.61 1.15
C PRO A 226 -15.94 -10.26 0.22
N GLY A 227 -15.75 -10.40 -1.09
CA GLY A 227 -16.81 -10.16 -2.08
C GLY A 227 -17.01 -8.71 -2.47
N ILE A 228 -16.35 -7.74 -1.83
CA ILE A 228 -16.57 -6.32 -2.11
C ILE A 228 -15.70 -5.83 -3.27
N SER A 229 -16.37 -5.35 -4.31
CA SER A 229 -15.73 -4.66 -5.43
C SER A 229 -16.66 -3.59 -6.01
N GLY A 230 -16.07 -2.55 -6.62
CA GLY A 230 -16.81 -1.51 -7.35
C GLY A 230 -17.56 -2.03 -8.59
N ARG A 231 -17.28 -3.27 -9.02
CA ARG A 231 -17.93 -3.95 -10.16
C ARG A 231 -18.64 -5.26 -9.80
N ALA A 232 -18.59 -5.71 -8.55
CA ALA A 232 -19.29 -6.92 -8.11
C ALA A 232 -20.71 -6.56 -7.65
N TYR A 233 -21.66 -6.58 -8.57
CA TYR A 233 -23.09 -6.45 -8.31
C TYR A 233 -23.91 -7.21 -9.35
N GLU A 234 -25.16 -7.58 -9.02
CA GLU A 234 -26.07 -8.28 -9.94
C GLU A 234 -26.23 -7.49 -11.25
N GLY A 235 -25.85 -8.10 -12.39
CA GLY A 235 -25.91 -7.49 -13.72
C GLY A 235 -24.59 -6.96 -14.29
N ALA A 236 -23.46 -7.07 -13.58
CA ALA A 236 -22.14 -6.74 -14.12
C ALA A 236 -21.60 -7.82 -15.10
N PRO A 237 -20.81 -7.46 -16.14
CA PRO A 237 -20.23 -8.45 -17.05
C PRO A 237 -19.30 -9.41 -16.31
N GLN A 238 -19.60 -10.71 -16.34
CA GLN A 238 -18.66 -11.74 -15.88
C GLN A 238 -17.51 -11.84 -16.88
N LEU A 239 -16.29 -11.59 -16.43
CA LEU A 239 -15.08 -11.83 -17.19
C LEU A 239 -14.24 -12.89 -16.47
N ARG A 240 -14.15 -14.07 -17.10
CA ARG A 240 -13.23 -15.20 -16.86
C ARG A 240 -13.59 -16.21 -15.78
N ASP A 241 -13.03 -17.40 -16.01
CA ASP A 241 -13.36 -18.73 -15.46
C ASP A 241 -12.35 -19.17 -14.38
N ASP A 242 -11.77 -18.21 -13.65
CA ASP A 242 -10.96 -18.52 -12.47
C ASP A 242 -11.87 -18.30 -11.25
N ALA A 243 -12.04 -19.31 -10.38
CA ALA A 243 -13.00 -19.26 -9.28
C ALA A 243 -12.89 -18.00 -8.39
N TRP A 244 -11.71 -17.35 -8.37
CA TRP A 244 -11.39 -16.19 -7.55
C TRP A 244 -11.04 -14.93 -8.37
N ALA A 245 -11.07 -14.98 -9.70
CA ALA A 245 -10.95 -13.76 -10.50
C ALA A 245 -12.20 -12.90 -10.30
N ASN A 246 -12.02 -11.59 -10.07
CA ASN A 246 -13.11 -10.62 -9.87
C ASN A 246 -13.98 -10.81 -8.61
N SER A 247 -13.53 -11.60 -7.62
CA SER A 247 -14.30 -11.91 -6.41
C SER A 247 -14.12 -10.91 -5.26
N GLY A 248 -13.26 -9.88 -5.38
CA GLY A 248 -12.99 -8.93 -4.28
C GLY A 248 -12.27 -9.58 -3.08
N TYR A 249 -11.57 -10.68 -3.32
CA TYR A 249 -11.07 -11.55 -2.24
C TYR A 249 -9.59 -11.35 -1.89
N GLY A 250 -8.76 -10.91 -2.85
CA GLY A 250 -7.31 -10.78 -2.64
C GLY A 250 -6.92 -9.80 -1.53
N LEU A 251 -7.60 -8.65 -1.44
CA LEU A 251 -7.32 -7.67 -0.40
C LEU A 251 -7.77 -8.18 0.98
N PHE A 252 -8.94 -8.83 1.06
CA PHE A 252 -9.40 -9.49 2.28
C PHE A 252 -8.38 -10.54 2.74
N MET A 253 -8.02 -11.51 1.89
CA MET A 253 -7.08 -12.58 2.25
C MET A 253 -5.73 -12.03 2.71
N THR A 254 -5.18 -11.05 1.98
CA THR A 254 -3.92 -10.40 2.37
C THR A 254 -4.02 -9.78 3.75
N SER A 255 -5.11 -9.06 4.03
CA SER A 255 -5.32 -8.40 5.31
C SER A 255 -5.44 -9.39 6.47
N GLN A 256 -6.12 -10.51 6.29
CA GLN A 256 -6.26 -11.55 7.32
C GLN A 256 -4.92 -12.25 7.60
N ILE A 257 -4.21 -12.65 6.55
CA ILE A 257 -2.90 -13.31 6.67
C ILE A 257 -1.91 -12.38 7.38
N CYS A 258 -1.81 -11.13 6.95
CA CYS A 258 -0.86 -10.18 7.52
C CYS A 258 -1.27 -9.73 8.92
N ALA A 259 -2.56 -9.55 9.21
CA ALA A 259 -3.01 -9.24 10.56
C ALA A 259 -2.66 -10.38 11.53
N ARG A 260 -2.93 -11.64 11.18
CA ARG A 260 -2.62 -12.80 12.04
C ARG A 260 -1.11 -13.01 12.21
N GLY A 261 -0.34 -12.87 11.14
CA GLY A 261 1.11 -13.13 11.15
C GLY A 261 1.98 -11.93 11.53
N GLY A 262 1.41 -10.77 11.78
CA GLY A 262 2.15 -9.53 11.98
C GLY A 262 1.23 -8.31 11.99
N SER A 263 1.26 -7.50 10.92
CA SER A 263 0.32 -6.39 10.79
C SER A 263 -0.02 -6.07 9.35
N PHE A 264 -1.21 -5.54 9.12
CA PHE A 264 -1.65 -5.02 7.83
C PHE A 264 -2.11 -3.57 8.00
N ALA A 265 -1.71 -2.66 7.12
CA ALA A 265 -2.30 -1.33 7.08
C ALA A 265 -2.72 -0.91 5.67
N LEU A 266 -3.80 -0.14 5.61
CA LEU A 266 -4.39 0.40 4.39
C LEU A 266 -4.72 1.87 4.61
N CYS A 267 -4.21 2.75 3.76
CA CYS A 267 -4.48 4.20 3.79
C CYS A 267 -5.03 4.66 2.44
N SER A 268 -6.08 5.48 2.47
CA SER A 268 -6.69 6.11 1.29
C SER A 268 -7.58 7.25 1.74
N GLY A 269 -7.52 8.39 1.05
CA GLY A 269 -8.32 9.57 1.42
C GLY A 269 -7.77 10.24 2.67
N ASP A 270 -8.61 10.51 3.67
CA ASP A 270 -8.21 11.12 4.96
C ASP A 270 -8.07 10.11 6.11
N ARG A 271 -8.17 8.81 5.82
CA ARG A 271 -8.14 7.74 6.83
C ARG A 271 -7.17 6.62 6.46
N GLY A 272 -6.72 5.93 7.49
CA GLY A 272 -6.08 4.63 7.39
C GLY A 272 -6.63 3.66 8.42
N LEU A 273 -6.39 2.37 8.20
CA LEU A 273 -6.72 1.30 9.12
C LEU A 273 -5.49 0.43 9.32
N LEU A 274 -5.11 0.18 10.57
CA LEU A 274 -4.09 -0.78 10.98
C LEU A 274 -4.77 -1.97 11.65
N LEU A 275 -4.44 -3.18 11.18
CA LEU A 275 -4.82 -4.46 11.73
C LEU A 275 -3.58 -5.15 12.30
N ASN A 276 -3.66 -5.67 13.52
CA ASN A 276 -2.61 -6.46 14.17
C ASN A 276 -3.27 -7.50 15.09
N GLY A 277 -3.26 -8.76 14.67
CA GLY A 277 -4.13 -9.80 15.21
C GLY A 277 -5.59 -9.36 15.14
N GLU A 278 -6.23 -9.31 16.30
CA GLU A 278 -7.61 -8.85 16.48
C GLU A 278 -7.73 -7.34 16.68
N ALA A 279 -6.60 -6.67 16.94
CA ALA A 279 -6.59 -5.25 17.23
C ALA A 279 -6.74 -4.44 15.94
N GLU A 280 -7.59 -3.44 16.01
CA GLU A 280 -7.84 -2.49 14.92
C GLU A 280 -7.61 -1.07 15.42
N LYS A 281 -6.88 -0.28 14.64
CA LYS A 281 -6.64 1.15 14.91
C LYS A 281 -6.94 1.97 13.67
N VAL A 282 -7.87 2.90 13.79
CA VAL A 282 -8.11 3.94 12.77
C VAL A 282 -7.02 4.99 12.87
N LEU A 283 -6.51 5.42 11.73
CA LEU A 283 -5.43 6.38 11.58
C LEU A 283 -5.95 7.63 10.88
N ASP A 284 -5.53 8.80 11.35
CA ASP A 284 -5.69 10.06 10.63
C ASP A 284 -4.55 10.19 9.60
N ALA A 285 -4.79 9.67 8.39
CA ALA A 285 -3.77 9.51 7.35
C ALA A 285 -4.28 10.09 6.03
N GLY A 286 -3.64 11.17 5.57
CA GLY A 286 -3.96 11.82 4.29
C GLY A 286 -3.17 11.24 3.13
N PHE A 287 -3.82 10.51 2.22
CA PHE A 287 -3.20 9.89 1.06
C PHE A 287 -4.09 9.88 -0.20
N SER A 288 -3.65 10.55 -1.27
CA SER A 288 -4.31 10.51 -2.58
C SER A 288 -3.86 9.29 -3.39
N GLY A 289 -4.70 8.26 -3.41
CA GLY A 289 -4.43 6.94 -3.96
C GLY A 289 -4.68 5.87 -2.92
N THR A 290 -3.97 4.75 -3.01
CA THR A 290 -3.97 3.71 -1.98
C THR A 290 -2.55 3.42 -1.53
N ALA A 291 -2.32 3.27 -0.22
CA ALA A 291 -1.07 2.78 0.34
C ALA A 291 -1.34 1.56 1.22
N ILE A 292 -0.58 0.50 1.01
CA ILE A 292 -0.69 -0.79 1.69
C ILE A 292 0.63 -1.09 2.37
N ARG A 293 0.58 -1.52 3.62
CA ARG A 293 1.70 -2.08 4.36
C ARG A 293 1.35 -3.49 4.80
N MET A 294 2.21 -4.44 4.47
CA MET A 294 2.09 -5.84 4.86
C MET A 294 3.31 -6.21 5.68
N CYS A 295 3.07 -6.78 6.87
CA CYS A 295 4.13 -7.25 7.75
C CYS A 295 3.84 -8.67 8.22
N ILE A 296 4.87 -9.53 8.16
CA ILE A 296 4.80 -10.91 8.61
C ILE A 296 6.05 -11.21 9.44
N TYR A 297 5.85 -11.75 10.64
CA TYR A 297 6.91 -12.35 11.43
C TYR A 297 7.26 -13.73 10.85
N VAL A 298 8.54 -13.97 10.60
CA VAL A 298 9.03 -15.23 10.01
C VAL A 298 8.62 -16.47 10.82
N PRO A 299 8.62 -16.46 12.16
CA PRO A 299 8.11 -17.58 12.96
C PRO A 299 6.65 -17.95 12.65
N GLU A 300 5.82 -16.98 12.23
CA GLU A 300 4.39 -17.20 11.97
C GLU A 300 4.14 -17.86 10.59
N VAL A 301 5.13 -17.92 9.70
CA VAL A 301 4.97 -18.43 8.33
C VAL A 301 4.45 -19.88 8.32
N LEU A 302 4.92 -20.74 9.22
CA LEU A 302 4.46 -22.13 9.29
C LEU A 302 3.00 -22.22 9.74
N ALA A 303 2.64 -21.51 10.83
CA ALA A 303 1.27 -21.47 11.33
C ALA A 303 0.29 -20.88 10.31
N LEU A 304 0.73 -19.85 9.57
CA LEU A 304 -0.06 -19.26 8.49
C LEU A 304 -0.35 -20.27 7.38
N ASN A 305 0.61 -21.10 6.97
CA ASN A 305 0.40 -22.12 5.93
C ASN A 305 -0.72 -23.10 6.30
N GLU A 306 -0.84 -23.46 7.57
CA GLU A 306 -1.92 -24.34 8.08
C GLU A 306 -3.27 -23.61 8.11
N ALA A 307 -3.26 -22.33 8.48
CA ALA A 307 -4.45 -21.48 8.59
C ALA A 307 -5.06 -21.05 7.24
N LEU A 308 -4.37 -21.22 6.11
CA LEU A 308 -4.88 -20.75 4.79
C LEU A 308 -6.22 -21.37 4.40
N LYS A 309 -6.44 -22.65 4.72
CA LYS A 309 -7.72 -23.33 4.45
C LYS A 309 -8.86 -22.68 5.23
N GLU A 310 -8.61 -22.33 6.48
CA GLU A 310 -9.57 -21.65 7.35
C GLU A 310 -9.96 -20.30 6.75
N PHE A 311 -8.99 -19.47 6.36
CA PHE A 311 -9.24 -18.17 5.74
C PHE A 311 -10.04 -18.28 4.43
N SER A 312 -9.68 -19.26 3.59
CA SER A 312 -10.35 -19.51 2.32
C SER A 312 -11.81 -19.91 2.53
N SER A 313 -12.08 -20.92 3.35
CA SER A 313 -13.46 -21.36 3.62
C SER A 313 -14.29 -20.27 4.30
N ARG A 314 -13.65 -19.49 5.17
CA ARG A 314 -14.32 -18.43 5.92
C ARG A 314 -14.77 -17.28 5.04
N GLY A 315 -13.91 -16.74 4.19
CA GLY A 315 -14.34 -15.63 3.34
C GLY A 315 -15.33 -16.08 2.26
N GLU A 316 -15.28 -17.33 1.77
CA GLU A 316 -16.32 -17.90 0.90
C GLU A 316 -17.68 -17.91 1.61
N TYR A 317 -17.71 -18.37 2.86
CA TYR A 317 -18.91 -18.33 3.71
C TYR A 317 -19.44 -16.90 3.92
N LEU A 318 -18.55 -15.97 4.26
CA LEU A 318 -18.91 -14.56 4.48
C LEU A 318 -19.42 -13.89 3.20
N ALA A 319 -18.81 -14.17 2.05
CA ALA A 319 -19.28 -13.67 0.75
C ALA A 319 -20.69 -14.18 0.41
N GLY A 320 -20.95 -15.47 0.67
CA GLY A 320 -22.28 -16.07 0.49
C GLY A 320 -23.38 -15.46 1.36
N GLN A 321 -23.03 -14.91 2.53
CA GLN A 321 -23.97 -14.15 3.37
C GLN A 321 -24.13 -12.70 2.93
N ALA A 322 -23.02 -12.06 2.53
CA ALA A 322 -22.99 -10.69 2.04
C ALA A 322 -23.88 -10.47 0.80
N GLY A 323 -23.91 -11.44 -0.13
CA GLY A 323 -24.76 -11.39 -1.33
C GLY A 323 -26.27 -11.44 -1.06
N LYS A 324 -26.71 -11.78 0.16
CA LYS A 324 -28.13 -11.86 0.54
C LYS A 324 -28.66 -10.59 1.21
N SER A 325 -27.81 -9.61 1.52
CA SER A 325 -28.23 -8.35 2.16
C SER A 325 -28.35 -7.22 1.14
N ALA A 326 -29.59 -6.72 0.96
CA ALA A 326 -29.97 -5.72 -0.06
C ALA A 326 -29.30 -4.32 0.08
N SER A 327 -28.51 -4.08 1.14
CA SER A 327 -27.57 -2.95 1.22
C SER A 327 -26.55 -3.23 2.33
N MET A 328 -25.25 -3.08 2.04
CA MET A 328 -24.20 -3.25 3.05
C MET A 328 -23.71 -1.90 3.59
N ARG A 329 -23.79 -1.75 4.92
CA ARG A 329 -23.31 -0.57 5.66
C ARG A 329 -22.02 -0.87 6.43
N ALA A 330 -21.18 0.15 6.58
CA ALA A 330 -19.92 0.09 7.30
C ALA A 330 -20.08 -0.27 8.80
N SER A 331 -21.15 0.18 9.46
CA SER A 331 -21.41 -0.08 10.89
C SER A 331 -21.76 -1.54 11.23
N VAL A 332 -22.23 -2.33 10.25
CA VAL A 332 -22.39 -3.78 10.39
C VAL A 332 -21.04 -4.49 10.24
N SER A 333 -20.09 -3.87 9.54
CA SER A 333 -18.73 -4.38 9.29
C SER A 333 -17.84 -4.41 10.52
N SER A 334 -17.87 -3.35 11.32
CA SER A 334 -16.96 -3.24 12.47
C SER A 334 -17.22 -4.36 13.48
N ARG A 335 -18.48 -4.76 13.66
CA ARG A 335 -18.85 -5.95 14.47
C ARG A 335 -18.40 -7.27 13.87
N MET A 336 -18.36 -7.42 12.54
CA MET A 336 -17.88 -8.63 11.84
C MET A 336 -16.35 -8.71 11.76
N LEU A 337 -15.63 -7.61 11.97
CA LEU A 337 -14.17 -7.65 12.13
C LEU A 337 -13.77 -7.91 13.58
N THR A 338 -14.56 -7.48 14.58
CA THR A 338 -14.22 -7.62 16.02
C THR A 338 -14.85 -8.80 16.76
N LYS A 339 -16.08 -9.26 16.46
CA LYS A 339 -16.68 -10.46 17.09
C LYS A 339 -16.12 -11.79 16.58
N ASP A 340 -15.23 -11.69 15.61
CA ASP A 340 -14.95 -12.71 14.63
C ASP A 340 -13.50 -13.24 14.81
N PHE A 341 -12.79 -12.69 15.80
CA PHE A 341 -11.53 -13.20 16.33
C PHE A 341 -11.68 -13.88 17.71
N SER A 342 -12.81 -13.73 18.39
CA SER A 342 -13.13 -14.57 19.54
C SER A 342 -13.44 -15.99 19.06
N SER A 343 -12.42 -16.84 19.00
CA SER A 343 -12.63 -18.25 19.34
C SER A 343 -13.15 -18.29 20.78
N GLU A 344 -14.20 -19.08 21.01
CA GLU A 344 -14.66 -19.42 22.37
C GLU A 344 -13.50 -19.80 23.30
#